data_AF-A0A2W5QIR2-F1
#
_entry.id   AF-A0A2W5QIR2-F1
#
_cell.length_a   1.000
_cell.length_b   1.000
_cell.length_c   1.000
_cell.angle_alpha   90.00
_cell.angle_beta   90.00
_cell.angle_gamma   90.00
#
_symmetry.space_group_name_H-M   'P 1'
#
loop_
_entity.id
_entity.type
_entity.pdbx_description
1 polymer ?
#
loop_
_entity_poly.entity_id
_entity_poly.type
_entity_poly.pdbx_seq_one_letter_code
_entity_poly.pdbx_strand_id
1 'polypeptide(L)'
;MNGLAALLIAWASLAGCASWAWASDTRALGVPRFGRGGAWARAACLVILQCALAVSVLGWAGGLALVGCAWMLLGGLYVAALNGWPAATQRWAWRTGWAALALAACSVAMERVIGEWRA
;
A
#
# COMPACT_ATOMS: atom_id res chain seq x y z
N MET A 1 -5.72 -13.77 -13.16
CA MET A 1 -5.33 -12.35 -13.07
C MET A 1 -5.39 -11.84 -11.63
N ASN A 2 -6.33 -12.33 -10.83
CA ASN A 2 -6.56 -11.99 -9.41
C ASN A 2 -5.31 -12.07 -8.51
N GLY A 3 -4.39 -13.02 -8.73
CA GLY A 3 -3.19 -13.18 -7.90
C GLY A 3 -2.18 -12.03 -8.04
N LEU A 4 -1.99 -11.49 -9.25
CA LEU A 4 -1.11 -10.33 -9.47
C LEU A 4 -1.73 -9.06 -8.90
N ALA A 5 -3.05 -8.87 -9.07
CA ALA A 5 -3.77 -7.75 -8.47
C ALA A 5 -3.68 -7.80 -6.93
N ALA A 6 -3.86 -8.97 -6.31
CA ALA A 6 -3.71 -9.16 -4.87
C ALA A 6 -2.30 -8.82 -4.37
N LEU A 7 -1.26 -9.22 -5.11
CA LEU A 7 0.13 -8.87 -4.79
C LEU A 7 0.38 -7.36 -4.89
N LEU A 8 -0.14 -6.70 -5.94
CA LEU A 8 -0.02 -5.26 -6.11
C LEU A 8 -0.76 -4.48 -5.01
N ILE A 9 -1.95 -4.95 -4.61
CA ILE A 9 -2.72 -4.40 -3.50
C ILE A 9 -1.95 -4.53 -2.20
N ALA A 10 -1.38 -5.70 -1.90
CA ALA A 10 -0.54 -5.89 -0.73
C ALA A 10 0.71 -4.99 -0.77
N TRP A 11 1.37 -4.89 -1.93
CA TRP A 11 2.57 -4.07 -2.11
C TRP A 11 2.30 -2.58 -1.92
N ALA A 12 1.08 -2.11 -2.20
CA ALA A 12 0.68 -0.74 -1.96
C ALA A 12 0.81 -0.32 -0.48
N SER A 13 0.80 -1.26 0.47
CA SER A 13 0.93 -0.95 1.91
C SER A 13 2.26 -0.28 2.23
N LEU A 14 3.31 -0.50 1.41
CA LEU A 14 4.59 0.20 1.52
C LEU A 14 4.47 1.71 1.40
N ALA A 15 3.55 2.23 0.57
CA ALA A 15 3.34 3.67 0.46
C ALA A 15 2.72 4.25 1.75
N GLY A 16 1.85 3.49 2.41
CA GLY A 16 1.33 3.82 3.74
C GLY A 16 2.43 3.83 4.80
N CYS A 17 3.21 2.74 4.89
CA CYS A 17 4.34 2.64 5.81
C CYS A 17 5.37 3.75 5.61
N ALA A 18 5.73 4.06 4.36
CA ALA A 18 6.68 5.12 4.04
C ALA A 18 6.12 6.52 4.35
N SER A 19 4.84 6.77 4.07
CA SER A 19 4.19 8.03 4.42
C SER A 19 4.17 8.25 5.94
N TRP A 20 3.94 7.19 6.71
CA TRP A 20 3.91 7.27 8.15
C TRP A 20 5.33 7.40 8.76
N ALA A 21 6.31 6.68 8.22
CA ALA A 21 7.69 6.84 8.65
C ALA A 21 8.24 8.25 8.37
N TRP A 22 7.78 8.95 7.33
CA TRP A 22 8.18 10.35 7.09
C TRP A 22 7.56 11.37 8.06
N ALA A 23 6.45 11.06 8.72
CA ALA A 23 5.84 11.94 9.73
C ALA A 23 6.15 11.52 11.17
N SER A 24 6.93 10.45 11.33
CA SER A 24 7.40 9.96 12.62
C SER A 24 8.85 10.40 12.84
N ASP A 25 9.14 10.87 14.04
CA ASP A 25 10.51 11.12 14.46
C ASP A 25 11.16 9.76 14.73
N THR A 26 11.87 9.24 13.75
CA THR A 26 12.53 7.94 13.84
C THR A 26 14.02 8.19 13.83
N ARG A 27 14.75 7.58 14.77
CA ARG A 27 16.20 7.72 14.90
C ARG A 27 16.95 7.47 13.57
N ALA A 28 16.38 6.64 12.70
CA ALA A 28 16.90 6.30 11.38
C ALA A 28 16.69 7.38 10.31
N LEU A 29 15.65 8.22 10.40
CA LEU A 29 15.31 9.25 9.40
C LEU A 29 15.51 10.67 9.92
N GLY A 30 15.69 10.83 11.23
CA GLY A 30 15.77 12.12 11.90
C GLY A 30 14.43 12.85 11.89
N VAL A 31 14.49 14.17 11.67
CA VAL A 31 13.33 15.06 11.80
C VAL A 31 12.19 14.69 10.85
N PRO A 32 10.92 14.77 11.32
CA PRO A 32 9.76 14.48 10.50
C PRO A 32 9.62 15.50 9.36
N ARG A 33 9.36 15.00 8.16
CA ARG A 33 9.18 15.82 6.93
C ARG A 33 7.74 16.26 6.69
N PHE A 34 6.77 15.59 7.33
CA PHE A 34 5.36 15.89 7.21
C PHE A 34 4.68 15.96 8.57
N GLY A 35 3.60 16.75 8.66
CA GLY A 35 2.73 16.73 9.83
C GLY A 35 1.98 15.40 9.96
N ARG A 36 1.83 14.92 11.20
CA ARG A 36 1.16 13.64 11.52
C ARG A 36 -0.26 13.56 10.96
N GLY A 37 -1.02 14.65 10.99
CA GLY A 37 -2.39 14.69 10.45
C GLY A 37 -2.46 14.40 8.95
N GLY A 38 -1.53 14.95 8.16
CA GLY A 38 -1.47 14.70 6.71
C GLY A 38 -1.03 13.27 6.37
N ALA A 39 -0.12 12.69 7.16
CA ALA A 39 0.27 11.30 7.01
C ALA A 39 -0.87 10.33 7.37
N TRP A 40 -1.63 10.64 8.42
CA TRP A 40 -2.82 9.88 8.81
C TRP A 40 -3.89 9.91 7.72
N ALA A 41 -4.22 11.08 7.18
CA ALA A 41 -5.19 11.21 6.11
C ALA A 41 -4.78 10.41 4.86
N ARG A 42 -3.50 10.44 4.49
CA ARG A 42 -2.96 9.64 3.38
C ARG A 42 -3.04 8.14 3.65
N ALA A 43 -2.63 7.70 4.84
CA ALA A 43 -2.68 6.29 5.22
C ALA A 43 -4.12 5.77 5.24
N ALA A 44 -5.06 6.54 5.80
CA ALA A 44 -6.48 6.18 5.83
C ALA A 44 -7.06 6.08 4.41
N CYS A 45 -6.82 7.08 3.55
CA CYS A 45 -7.25 7.05 2.15
C CYS A 45 -6.70 5.82 1.41
N LEU A 46 -5.43 5.49 1.65
CA LEU A 46 -4.75 4.37 1.01
C LEU A 46 -5.31 3.01 1.49
N VAL A 47 -5.59 2.86 2.79
CA VAL A 47 -6.27 1.68 3.34
C VAL A 47 -7.66 1.52 2.74
N ILE A 48 -8.45 2.59 2.66
CA ILE A 48 -9.79 2.55 2.07
C ILE A 48 -9.73 2.09 0.61
N LEU A 49 -8.81 2.66 -0.18
CA LEU A 49 -8.65 2.29 -1.58
C LEU A 49 -8.16 0.84 -1.75
N GLN A 50 -7.20 0.41 -0.92
CA GLN A 50 -6.74 -0.98 -0.90
C GLN A 50 -7.87 -1.94 -0.56
N CYS A 51 -8.66 -1.66 0.46
CA CYS A 51 -9.80 -2.50 0.83
C CYS A 51 -10.83 -2.58 -0.29
N ALA A 52 -11.16 -1.46 -0.95
CA ALA A 52 -12.10 -1.46 -2.06
C ALA A 52 -11.61 -2.34 -3.23
N LEU A 53 -10.32 -2.26 -3.57
CA LEU A 53 -9.69 -3.10 -4.59
C LEU A 53 -9.60 -4.57 -4.14
N ALA A 54 -9.25 -4.84 -2.89
CA ALA A 54 -9.12 -6.20 -2.37
C ALA A 54 -10.47 -6.92 -2.33
N VAL A 55 -11.52 -6.22 -1.88
CA VAL A 55 -12.89 -6.76 -1.83
C VAL A 55 -13.44 -7.01 -3.23
N SER A 56 -13.13 -6.15 -4.21
CA SER A 56 -13.59 -6.34 -5.58
C SER A 56 -12.96 -7.55 -6.28
N VAL A 57 -11.75 -7.97 -5.86
CA VAL A 57 -11.00 -9.09 -6.45
C VAL A 57 -11.18 -10.40 -5.67
N LEU A 58 -11.21 -10.36 -4.33
CA LEU A 58 -11.16 -11.53 -3.45
C LEU A 58 -12.41 -11.70 -2.57
N GLY A 59 -13.37 -10.78 -2.66
CA GLY A 59 -14.53 -10.73 -1.76
C GLY A 59 -14.19 -10.17 -0.38
N TRP A 60 -15.21 -10.02 0.46
CA TRP A 60 -15.10 -9.33 1.75
C TRP A 60 -14.06 -9.94 2.71
N ALA A 61 -14.20 -11.24 3.02
CA ALA A 61 -13.33 -11.91 3.98
C ALA A 61 -11.88 -11.98 3.48
N GLY A 62 -11.68 -12.39 2.22
CA GLY A 62 -10.35 -12.50 1.62
C GLY A 62 -9.66 -11.14 1.44
N GLY A 63 -10.41 -10.13 1.00
CA GLY A 63 -9.88 -8.79 0.77
C GLY A 63 -9.41 -8.11 2.05
N LEU A 64 -10.21 -8.15 3.12
CA LEU A 64 -9.83 -7.57 4.41
C LEU A 64 -8.67 -8.33 5.07
N ALA A 65 -8.68 -9.66 5.00
CA ALA A 65 -7.58 -10.48 5.52
C ALA A 65 -6.26 -10.19 4.79
N LEU A 66 -6.29 -10.05 3.46
CA LEU A 66 -5.12 -9.68 2.67
C LEU A 66 -4.53 -8.35 3.13
N VAL A 67 -5.37 -7.30 3.24
CA VAL A 67 -4.91 -5.96 3.63
C VAL A 67 -4.33 -6.01 5.06
N GLY A 68 -5.01 -6.66 6.01
CA GLY A 68 -4.50 -6.81 7.38
C GLY A 68 -3.13 -7.51 7.43
N CYS A 69 -3.02 -8.66 6.77
CA CYS A 69 -1.76 -9.42 6.69
C CYS A 69 -0.65 -8.63 5.99
N ALA A 70 -0.96 -7.93 4.90
CA ALA A 70 0.00 -7.12 4.16
C ALA A 70 0.56 -5.99 5.04
N TRP A 71 -0.29 -5.28 5.77
CA TRP A 71 0.14 -4.21 6.68
C TRP A 71 0.99 -4.72 7.84
N MET A 72 0.65 -5.88 8.44
CA MET A 72 1.48 -6.48 9.49
C MET A 72 2.84 -6.95 8.97
N LEU A 73 2.86 -7.74 7.88
CA LEU A 73 4.08 -8.33 7.34
C LEU A 73 5.00 -7.27 6.73
N LEU A 74 4.48 -6.43 5.83
CA LEU A 74 5.27 -5.39 5.19
C LEU A 74 5.63 -4.29 6.18
N GLY A 75 4.78 -3.99 7.15
CA GLY A 75 5.12 -3.07 8.24
C GLY A 75 6.33 -3.54 9.04
N GLY A 76 6.35 -4.80 9.46
CA GLY A 76 7.48 -5.40 10.17
C GLY A 76 8.76 -5.43 9.33
N LEU A 77 8.67 -5.90 8.08
CA LEU A 77 9.79 -5.92 7.14
C LEU A 77 10.33 -4.52 6.85
N TYR A 78 9.45 -3.53 6.73
CA TYR A 78 9.82 -2.16 6.47
C TYR A 78 10.62 -1.55 7.63
N VAL A 79 10.18 -1.80 8.87
CA VAL A 79 10.93 -1.38 10.06
C VAL A 79 12.30 -2.04 10.11
N ALA A 80 12.40 -3.34 9.80
CA ALA A 80 13.69 -4.03 9.72
C ALA A 80 14.61 -3.43 8.64
N ALA A 81 14.06 -3.13 7.45
CA ALA A 81 14.82 -2.54 6.35
C ALA A 81 15.29 -1.11 6.63
N LEU A 82 14.53 -0.32 7.39
CA LEU A 82 14.90 1.04 7.79
C LEU A 82 16.14 1.10 8.69
N ASN A 83 16.44 0.04 9.44
CA ASN A 83 17.64 -0.02 10.27
C ASN A 83 18.94 -0.10 9.45
N GLY A 84 18.89 -0.60 8.21
CA GLY A 84 20.07 -0.73 7.35
C GLY A 84 20.18 0.34 6.26
N TRP A 85 19.06 0.69 5.61
CA TRP A 85 19.07 1.48 4.36
C TRP A 85 18.07 2.65 4.38
N PRO A 86 18.15 3.57 5.35
CA PRO A 86 17.03 4.44 5.72
C PRO A 86 16.55 5.35 4.60
N ALA A 87 17.44 6.14 3.96
CA ALA A 87 17.00 7.14 2.99
C ALA A 87 16.61 6.57 1.62
N ALA A 88 17.32 5.55 1.14
CA ALA A 88 17.06 4.93 -0.16
C ALA A 88 15.80 4.05 -0.11
N THR A 89 15.68 3.18 0.90
CA THR A 89 14.53 2.29 1.08
C THR A 89 13.24 3.08 1.23
N GLN A 90 13.25 4.16 1.99
CA GLN A 90 12.08 5.02 2.19
C GLN A 90 11.58 5.64 0.88
N ARG A 91 12.49 6.12 0.02
CA ARG A 91 12.12 6.69 -1.30
C ARG A 91 11.57 5.62 -2.24
N TRP A 92 12.20 4.46 -2.28
CA TRP A 92 11.76 3.37 -3.15
C TRP A 92 10.43 2.79 -2.69
N ALA A 93 10.27 2.50 -1.40
CA ALA A 93 9.02 1.99 -0.83
C ALA A 93 7.84 2.92 -1.12
N TRP A 94 8.05 4.23 -0.99
CA TRP A 94 7.02 5.21 -1.35
C TRP A 94 6.67 5.15 -2.84
N ARG A 95 7.67 5.21 -3.73
CA ARG A 95 7.44 5.18 -5.19
C ARG A 95 6.79 3.88 -5.65
N THR A 96 7.30 2.74 -5.21
CA THR A 96 6.80 1.42 -5.62
C THR A 96 5.44 1.11 -5.02
N GLY A 97 5.15 1.59 -3.80
CA GLY A 97 3.83 1.42 -3.19
C GLY A 97 2.74 2.17 -3.96
N TRP A 98 2.99 3.43 -4.35
CA TRP A 98 2.04 4.19 -5.18
C TRP A 98 1.89 3.60 -6.58
N ALA A 99 3.00 3.18 -7.20
CA ALA A 99 2.96 2.53 -8.50
C ALA A 99 2.14 1.22 -8.46
N ALA A 100 2.30 0.42 -7.41
CA ALA A 100 1.54 -0.82 -7.25
C ALA A 100 0.04 -0.56 -7.05
N LEU A 101 -0.33 0.48 -6.30
CA LEU A 101 -1.73 0.88 -6.14
C LEU A 101 -2.35 1.30 -7.48
N ALA A 102 -1.64 2.09 -8.28
CA ALA A 102 -2.09 2.53 -9.60
C ALA A 102 -2.25 1.35 -10.56
N LEU A 103 -1.29 0.42 -10.58
CA LEU A 103 -1.36 -0.79 -11.39
C LEU A 103 -2.50 -1.71 -10.94
N ALA A 104 -2.72 -1.86 -9.63
CA ALA A 104 -3.85 -2.60 -9.09
C ALA A 104 -5.19 -2.01 -9.55
N ALA A 105 -5.36 -0.68 -9.40
CA ALA A 105 -6.57 0.00 -9.85
C ALA A 105 -6.80 -0.15 -11.36
N CYS A 106 -5.75 -0.01 -12.16
CA CYS A 106 -5.80 -0.20 -13.62
C CYS A 106 -6.21 -1.64 -13.99
N SER A 107 -5.64 -2.65 -13.31
CA SER A 107 -5.99 -4.05 -13.56
C SER A 107 -7.46 -4.34 -13.25
N VAL A 108 -7.98 -3.84 -12.12
CA VAL A 108 -9.39 -4.00 -11.75
C VAL A 108 -10.32 -3.26 -12.72
N ALA A 109 -9.95 -2.05 -13.13
CA ALA A 109 -10.73 -1.29 -14.11
C ALA A 109 -10.82 -2.01 -15.46
N MET A 110 -9.70 -2.55 -15.95
CA MET A 110 -9.70 -3.33 -17.20
C MET A 110 -10.53 -4.61 -17.09
N GLU A 111 -10.48 -5.32 -15.96
CA GLU A 111 -11.34 -6.49 -15.74
C GLU A 111 -12.83 -6.14 -15.78
N ARG A 112 -13.22 -5.00 -15.20
CA ARG A 112 -14.60 -4.52 -15.22
C ARG A 112 -15.06 -4.17 -16.63
N VAL A 113 -14.24 -3.43 -17.38
CA VAL A 113 -14.53 -3.07 -18.77
C VAL A 113 -14.68 -4.34 -19.63
N ILE A 114 -13.74 -5.28 -19.55
CA ILE A 114 -13.81 -6.53 -20.32
C ILE A 114 -15.06 -7.35 -19.97
N GLY A 115 -15.48 -7.34 -18.70
CA GLY A 115 -16.71 -7.98 -18.25
C GLY A 115 -17.97 -7.39 -18.88
N GLU A 116 -18.05 -6.06 -19.00
CA GLU A 116 -19.17 -5.36 -19.64
C GLU A 116 -19.27 -5.68 -21.13
N TRP A 117 -18.14 -5.80 -21.85
CA TRP A 117 -18.12 -6.18 -23.26
C TRP A 117 -18.52 -7.63 -23.54
N ARG A 118 -18.53 -8.50 -22.52
CA ARG A 118 -18.85 -9.93 -22.63
C ARG A 118 -20.28 -10.27 -22.21
N ALA A 119 -20.99 -9.35 -21.56
CA ALA A 119 -22.37 -9.50 -21.12
C ALA A 119 -23.35 -9.09 -22.24
#